data_AF-A0A956NG54-F1
#
_entry.id   AF-A0A956NG54-F1
#
_cell.length_a   1.000
_cell.length_b   1.000
_cell.length_c   1.000
_cell.angle_alpha   90.00
_cell.angle_beta   90.00
_cell.angle_gamma   90.00
#
_symmetry.space_group_name_H-M   'P 1'
#
loop_
_entity.id
_entity.type
_entity.pdbx_description
1 polymer ?
#
loop_
_entity_poly.entity_id
_entity_poly.type
_entity_poly.pdbx_seq_one_letter_code
_entity_poly.pdbx_strand_id
1 'polypeptide(L)' 'MGSKLTPEYVATLRRMSGEEKIRASFRLYWSARRLKATALRQQHPDWSEKEIQARVREIFLHARS' A
#
# COMPACT_ATOMS: atom_id res chain seq x y z
N MET A 1 12.11 -12.22 -6.34
CA MET A 1 12.12 -12.85 -5.00
C MET A 1 10.83 -13.62 -4.83
N GLY A 2 10.88 -14.95 -4.88
CA GLY A 2 9.71 -15.79 -4.65
C GLY A 2 9.30 -15.71 -3.19
N SER A 3 8.22 -14.98 -2.90
CA SER A 3 7.65 -14.96 -1.56
C SER A 3 7.06 -16.34 -1.27
N LYS A 4 7.75 -17.15 -0.48
CA LYS A 4 7.15 -18.35 0.10
C LYS A 4 6.10 -17.86 1.10
N LEU A 5 4.82 -17.96 0.72
CA LEU A 5 3.72 -17.78 1.65
C LEU A 5 3.88 -18.81 2.77
N THR A 6 4.18 -18.35 3.97
CA THR A 6 4.34 -19.22 5.14
C THR A 6 3.00 -19.91 5.45
N PRO A 7 2.99 -21.17 5.93
CA PRO A 7 1.76 -21.84 6.35
C PRO A 7 0.91 -21.01 7.33
N GLU A 8 1.55 -20.26 8.22
CA GLU A 8 0.93 -19.38 9.22
C GLU A 8 0.16 -18.21 8.56
N TYR A 9 0.74 -17.61 7.52
CA TYR A 9 0.09 -16.56 6.73
C TYR A 9 -1.16 -17.10 6.04
N VAL A 10 -1.08 -18.28 5.40
CA VAL A 10 -2.22 -18.90 4.72
C VAL A 10 -3.32 -19.26 5.73
N ALA A 11 -2.96 -19.81 6.89
CA ALA A 11 -3.91 -20.12 7.96
C ALA A 11 -4.63 -18.87 8.47
N THR A 12 -3.89 -17.77 8.67
CA THR A 12 -4.45 -16.47 9.05
C THR A 12 -5.48 -15.98 8.03
N LEU A 13 -5.13 -15.99 6.73
CA LEU A 13 -6.05 -15.58 5.68
C LEU A 13 -7.29 -16.48 5.56
N ARG A 14 -7.17 -17.79 5.83
CA ARG A 14 -8.30 -18.72 5.81
C ARG A 14 -9.26 -18.50 6.97
N ARG A 15 -8.77 -18.04 8.12
CA ARG A 15 -9.59 -17.72 9.31
C ARG A 15 -10.36 -16.41 9.17
N MET A 16 -9.89 -15.49 8.33
CA MET A 16 -10.58 -14.21 8.09
C MET A 16 -11.89 -14.41 7.31
N SER A 17 -12.95 -13.77 7.79
CA SER A 17 -14.17 -13.56 7.02
C SER A 17 -13.91 -12.69 5.78
N GLY A 18 -14.84 -12.70 4.82
CA GLY A 18 -14.74 -11.84 3.64
C GLY A 18 -14.65 -10.34 4.00
N GLU A 19 -15.42 -9.92 5.00
CA GLU A 19 -15.43 -8.55 5.51
C GLU A 19 -14.07 -8.16 6.14
N GLU A 20 -13.46 -9.06 6.89
CA GLU A 20 -12.14 -8.85 7.49
C GLU A 20 -11.03 -8.73 6.42
N LYS A 21 -11.11 -9.54 5.36
CA LYS A 21 -10.19 -9.43 4.22
C LYS A 21 -10.31 -8.09 3.52
N ILE A 22 -11.53 -7.62 3.29
CA ILE A 22 -11.78 -6.30 2.69
C ILE A 22 -11.21 -5.20 3.58
N ARG A 23 -11.52 -5.21 4.89
CA ARG A 23 -10.95 -4.26 5.86
C ARG A 23 -9.43 -4.26 5.86
N ALA A 24 -8.80 -5.44 5.87
CA ALA A 24 -7.35 -5.57 5.83
C ALA A 24 -6.77 -4.99 4.53
N SER A 25 -7.41 -5.26 3.39
CA SER A 25 -7.00 -4.76 2.08
C SER A 25 -7.06 -3.22 2.02
N PHE A 26 -8.13 -2.60 2.54
CA PHE A 26 -8.23 -1.15 2.63
C PHE A 26 -7.15 -0.54 3.53
N ARG A 27 -6.87 -1.14 4.69
CA ARG A 27 -5.78 -0.68 5.56
C ARG A 27 -4.44 -0.75 4.86
N LEU A 28 -4.15 -1.85 4.17
CA LEU A 28 -2.91 -2.01 3.39
C LEU A 28 -2.81 -0.95 2.29
N TYR A 29 -3.89 -0.74 1.53
CA TYR A 29 -3.95 0.26 0.46
C TYR A 29 -3.59 1.67 0.98
N TRP A 30 -4.22 2.13 2.05
CA TRP A 30 -3.96 3.46 2.60
C TRP A 30 -2.57 3.58 3.26
N SER A 31 -2.13 2.54 3.96
CA SER A 31 -0.79 2.51 4.56
C SER A 31 0.31 2.61 3.51
N ALA A 32 0.17 1.88 2.39
CA ALA A 32 1.12 1.94 1.29
C ALA A 32 1.20 3.35 0.67
N ARG A 33 0.05 4.02 0.48
CA ARG A 33 0.01 5.39 -0.04
C ARG A 33 0.66 6.40 0.92
N ARG A 34 0.43 6.27 2.22
CA ARG A 34 1.06 7.11 3.25
C ARG A 34 2.58 6.94 3.26
N LEU A 35 3.04 5.69 3.22
CA LEU A 35 4.47 5.38 3.16
C LEU A 35 5.11 5.99 1.89
N LYS A 36 4.42 5.89 0.75
CA LYS A 36 4.89 6.48 -0.51
C LYS A 36 4.96 8.01 -0.43
N ALA A 37 3.95 8.65 0.15
CA ALA A 37 3.96 10.11 0.36
C ALA A 37 5.15 10.54 1.22
N THR A 38 5.42 9.85 2.33
CA THR A 38 6.58 10.14 3.19
C THR A 38 7.90 10.00 2.43
N ALA A 39 8.07 8.94 1.65
CA ALA A 39 9.26 8.77 0.83
C ALA A 39 9.42 9.90 -0.20
N LEU A 40 8.33 10.33 -0.86
CA LEU A 40 8.37 11.43 -1.81
C LEU A 40 8.73 12.76 -1.15
N ARG A 41 8.23 13.05 0.06
CA ARG A 41 8.62 14.28 0.79
C ARG A 41 10.10 14.31 1.12
N GLN A 42 10.71 13.16 1.40
CA GLN A 42 12.15 13.07 1.64
C GLN A 42 12.96 13.25 0.35
N GLN A 43 12.44 12.77 -0.79
CA GLN A 43 13.11 12.84 -2.09
C GLN A 43 12.94 14.21 -2.79
N HIS A 44 11.83 14.90 -2.52
CA HIS A 44 11.43 16.16 -3.14
C HIS A 44 11.01 17.17 -2.05
N PRO A 45 11.97 17.73 -1.29
CA PRO A 45 11.67 18.65 -0.18
C PRO A 45 11.08 19.99 -0.64
N ASP A 46 11.23 20.33 -1.92
CA ASP A 46 10.71 21.52 -2.59
C ASP A 46 9.26 21.39 -3.06
N TRP A 47 8.73 20.17 -3.13
CA TRP A 47 7.36 19.94 -3.59
C TRP A 47 6.33 20.31 -2.55
N SER A 48 5.26 20.94 -3.00
CA SER A 48 4.05 21.15 -2.21
C SER A 48 3.33 19.83 -1.91
N GLU A 49 2.52 19.83 -0.86
CA GLU A 49 1.70 18.65 -0.52
C GLU A 49 0.76 18.24 -1.67
N LYS A 50 0.29 19.21 -2.47
CA LYS A 50 -0.54 18.94 -3.66
C LYS A 50 0.22 18.14 -4.71
N GLU A 51 1.48 18.49 -4.99
CA GLU A 51 2.34 17.78 -5.95
C GLU A 51 2.67 16.38 -5.44
N ILE A 52 2.97 16.23 -4.15
CA ILE A 52 3.18 14.94 -3.50
C ILE A 52 1.95 14.04 -3.69
N GLN A 53 0.75 14.53 -3.36
CA GLN A 53 -0.48 13.73 -3.49
C GLN A 53 -0.83 13.40 -4.95
N ALA A 54 -0.60 14.32 -5.89
CA ALA A 54 -0.76 14.07 -7.32
C ALA A 54 0.18 12.94 -7.77
N ARG A 55 1.44 12.98 -7.36
CA ARG A 55 2.41 11.95 -7.71
C ARG A 55 2.09 10.59 -7.08
N VAL A 56 1.67 10.54 -5.82
CA VAL A 56 1.19 9.30 -5.19
C VAL A 56 0.00 8.72 -5.96
N ARG A 57 -0.93 9.57 -6.41
CA ARG A 57 -2.06 9.13 -7.25
C ARG A 57 -1.58 8.49 -8.54
N GLU A 58 -0.68 9.13 -9.28
CA GLU A 58 -0.12 8.56 -10.52
C GLU A 58 0.58 7.22 -10.31
N ILE A 59 1.43 7.12 -9.29
CA ILE A 59 2.20 5.89 -8.99
C ILE A 59 1.26 4.70 -8.78
N PHE A 60 0.19 4.91 -8.01
CA PHE A 60 -0.77 3.83 -7.73
C PHE A 60 -1.77 3.61 -8.88
N LEU A 61 -2.02 4.61 -9.73
CA LEU A 61 -2.84 4.44 -10.94
C LEU A 61 -2.12 3.59 -11.99
N HIS A 62 -0.79 3.70 -12.07
CA HIS A 62 0.04 2.98 -13.04
C HIS A 62 0.78 1.78 -12.45
N ALA A 63 0.45 1.39 -11.21
CA ALA A 63 0.99 0.17 -10.61
C ALA A 63 0.48 -1.04 -11.41
N ARG A 64 1.39 -1.77 -12.06
CA ARG A 64 1.08 -3.03 -12.75
C ARG A 64 1.33 -4.22 -11.82
N SER A 65 0.52 -5.26 -11.98
CA SER A 65 0.62 -6.55 -11.28
C SER A 65 1.77 -7.40 -11.78
#